data_AF-A0A847H130-F1
#
_entry.id   AF-A0A847H130-F1
#
_cell.length_a   1.000
_cell.length_b   1.000
_cell.length_c   1.000
_cell.angle_alpha   90.00
_cell.angle_beta   90.00
_cell.angle_gamma   90.00
#
_symmetry.space_group_name_H-M   'P 1'
#
loop_
_entity.id
_entity.type
_entity.pdbx_description
1 polymer ?
#
loop_
_entity_poly.entity_id
_entity_poly.type
_entity_poly.pdbx_seq_one_letter_code
_entity_poly.pdbx_strand_id
1 'polypeptide(L)'
;MNGFESKPYAIQWSRFAEVLYLDADNVPVRDPTFLFETPQYGQSGAIFWPDYHRLSRERAAWRVFGNVPYRDEPEVESGQIVIDKARCWRALTFANWCGERSAFFFQHVYGDKELFHLCWRKLGQEYAMPTR
;
A
#
# COMPACT_ATOMS: atom_id res chain seq x y z
N MET A 1 2.42 18.87 -5.57
CA MET A 1 2.88 17.48 -5.56
C MET A 1 4.21 17.47 -4.84
N ASN A 2 4.28 16.81 -3.68
CA ASN A 2 5.47 16.76 -2.82
C ASN A 2 6.26 15.44 -2.99
N GLY A 3 5.91 14.61 -3.99
CA GLY A 3 6.69 13.44 -4.41
C GLY A 3 6.14 12.10 -3.92
N PHE A 4 5.68 12.02 -2.66
CA PHE A 4 5.19 10.78 -2.05
C PHE A 4 3.92 10.22 -2.70
N GLU A 5 3.05 11.07 -3.23
CA GLU A 5 1.83 10.66 -3.92
C GLU A 5 2.06 9.96 -5.27
N SER A 6 3.32 9.88 -5.74
CA SER A 6 3.63 9.30 -7.05
C SER A 6 3.71 7.77 -7.06
N LYS A 7 3.85 7.09 -5.91
CA LYS A 7 4.01 5.62 -5.89
C LYS A 7 2.81 4.87 -6.48
N PRO A 8 1.55 5.14 -6.07
CA PRO A 8 0.39 4.48 -6.69
C PRO A 8 0.33 4.72 -8.21
N TYR A 9 0.65 5.93 -8.65
CA TYR A 9 0.71 6.30 -10.06
C TYR A 9 1.78 5.50 -10.81
N ALA A 10 3.01 5.46 -10.29
CA ALA A 10 4.13 4.73 -10.89
C ALA A 10 3.81 3.23 -11.02
N ILE A 11 3.23 2.63 -9.98
CA ILE A 11 2.80 1.22 -10.01
C ILE A 11 1.72 1.04 -11.08
N GLN A 12 0.64 1.84 -11.05
CA GLN A 12 -0.50 1.69 -11.94
C GLN A 12 -0.14 1.85 -13.41
N TRP A 13 0.62 2.90 -13.74
CA TRP A 13 0.94 3.30 -15.11
C TRP A 13 2.21 2.68 -15.69
N SER A 14 2.91 1.86 -14.91
CA SER A 14 3.96 0.99 -15.46
C SER A 14 3.38 -0.02 -16.47
N ARG A 15 4.21 -0.56 -17.37
CA ARG A 15 3.76 -1.57 -18.35
C ARG A 15 3.64 -2.99 -17.77
N PHE A 16 4.18 -3.22 -16.57
CA PHE A 16 4.22 -4.54 -15.95
C PHE A 16 2.86 -4.91 -15.38
N ALA A 17 2.44 -6.17 -15.53
CA ALA A 17 1.22 -6.69 -14.92
C ALA A 17 1.38 -6.87 -13.41
N GLU A 18 2.56 -7.37 -13.01
CA GLU A 18 2.98 -7.62 -11.64
C GLU A 18 4.19 -6.73 -11.34
N VAL A 19 4.13 -5.98 -10.24
CA VAL A 19 5.10 -4.92 -9.94
C VAL A 19 5.72 -5.18 -8.58
N LEU A 20 7.05 -5.22 -8.52
CA LEU A 20 7.82 -4.95 -7.32
C LEU A 20 8.25 -3.48 -7.38
N TYR A 21 7.67 -2.65 -6.53
CA TYR A 21 8.11 -1.28 -6.31
C TYR A 21 9.14 -1.26 -5.18
N LEU A 22 10.19 -0.45 -5.35
CA LEU A 22 11.23 -0.18 -4.35
C LEU A 22 11.48 1.32 -4.29
N ASP A 23 11.62 1.87 -3.08
CA ASP A 23 12.18 3.21 -2.91
C ASP A 23 13.64 3.24 -3.37
N ALA A 24 14.12 4.44 -3.73
CA ALA A 24 15.43 4.61 -4.36
C ALA A 24 16.62 4.22 -3.44
N ASP A 25 16.37 4.14 -2.13
CA ASP A 25 17.30 3.73 -1.09
C ASP A 25 17.09 2.28 -0.62
N ASN A 26 16.13 1.54 -1.19
CA ASN A 26 15.94 0.11 -0.94
C ASN A 26 16.82 -0.75 -1.87
N VAL A 27 17.75 -1.50 -1.27
CA VAL A 27 18.63 -2.43 -2.02
C VAL A 27 18.35 -3.88 -1.62
N PRO A 28 17.88 -4.74 -2.55
CA PRO A 28 17.72 -6.17 -2.28
C PRO A 28 19.07 -6.86 -2.01
N VAL A 29 19.17 -7.62 -0.93
CA VAL A 29 20.37 -8.40 -0.57
C VAL A 29 20.40 -9.80 -1.19
N ARG A 30 19.31 -10.20 -1.85
CA ARG A 30 19.17 -11.44 -2.62
C ARG A 30 18.20 -11.19 -3.77
N ASP A 31 18.17 -12.10 -4.74
CA ASP A 31 17.18 -12.07 -5.82
C ASP A 31 15.75 -12.01 -5.23
N PRO A 32 14.98 -10.93 -5.49
CA PRO A 32 13.65 -10.74 -4.94
C PRO A 32 12.54 -11.44 -5.73
N THR A 33 12.84 -12.09 -6.86
CA THR A 33 11.84 -12.74 -7.73
C THR A 33 10.98 -13.78 -7.00
N PHE A 34 11.53 -14.45 -5.99
CA PHE A 34 10.80 -15.40 -5.15
C PHE A 34 9.51 -14.82 -4.54
N LEU A 35 9.42 -13.49 -4.37
CA LEU A 35 8.24 -12.82 -3.80
C LEU A 35 6.96 -13.12 -4.62
N PHE A 36 7.08 -13.16 -5.95
CA PHE A 36 5.98 -13.45 -6.87
C PHE A 36 5.54 -14.92 -6.84
N GLU A 37 6.34 -15.81 -6.25
CA GLU A 37 6.05 -17.24 -6.13
C GLU A 37 5.54 -17.63 -4.75
N THR A 38 5.50 -16.68 -3.80
CA THR A 38 5.06 -16.96 -2.43
C THR A 38 3.58 -17.32 -2.39
N PRO A 39 3.15 -18.28 -1.54
CA PRO A 39 1.74 -18.58 -1.32
C PRO A 39 0.93 -17.35 -0.90
N GLN A 40 1.55 -16.46 -0.13
CA GLN A 40 0.97 -15.21 0.34
C GLN A 40 0.60 -14.28 -0.83
N TYR A 41 1.50 -14.10 -1.78
CA TYR A 41 1.22 -13.36 -3.01
C TYR A 41 0.20 -14.09 -3.89
N GLY A 42 0.35 -15.41 -4.04
CA GLY A 42 -0.60 -16.25 -4.76
C GLY A 42 -2.05 -16.10 -4.26
N GLN A 43 -2.24 -15.95 -2.94
CA GLN A 43 -3.58 -15.79 -2.33
C GLN A 43 -4.15 -14.38 -2.47
N SER A 44 -3.34 -13.35 -2.22
CA SER A 44 -3.85 -11.97 -2.08
C SER A 44 -3.59 -11.07 -3.30
N GLY A 45 -2.56 -11.36 -4.09
CA GLY A 45 -2.08 -10.50 -5.18
C GLY A 45 -1.38 -9.22 -4.71
N ALA A 46 -1.15 -9.06 -3.41
CA ALA A 46 -0.41 -7.93 -2.86
C ALA A 46 0.40 -8.33 -1.63
N ILE A 47 1.67 -7.92 -1.57
CA ILE A 47 2.49 -8.00 -0.36
C ILE A 47 2.86 -6.60 0.08
N PHE A 48 2.55 -6.30 1.33
CA PHE A 48 3.05 -5.15 2.07
C PHE A 48 3.91 -5.62 3.25
N TRP A 49 4.68 -4.70 3.82
CA TRP A 49 5.51 -4.98 4.99
C TRP A 49 5.00 -4.24 6.21
N PRO A 50 5.17 -4.79 7.43
CA PRO A 50 4.78 -4.10 8.65
C PRO A 50 5.79 -2.99 8.99
N ASP A 51 5.28 -1.78 9.18
CA ASP A 51 6.02 -0.66 9.79
C ASP A 51 6.11 -0.83 11.32
N TYR A 52 6.95 -0.02 11.98
CA TYR A 52 7.21 -0.05 13.42
C TYR A 52 6.01 0.41 14.23
N HIS A 53 5.20 1.29 13.65
CA HIS A 53 4.09 1.93 14.31
C HIS A 53 2.76 1.25 14.00
N ARG A 54 1.75 1.63 14.80
CA ARG A 54 0.36 1.23 14.63
C ARG A 54 -0.46 2.50 14.53
N LEU A 55 -1.43 2.50 13.62
CA LEU A 55 -2.30 3.64 13.44
C LEU A 55 -3.28 3.71 14.63
N SER A 56 -3.15 4.75 15.45
CA SER A 56 -3.98 4.89 16.67
C SER A 56 -5.48 4.90 16.33
N ARG A 57 -6.30 4.39 17.25
CA ARG A 57 -7.77 4.31 17.09
C ARG A 57 -8.40 5.69 16.91
N GLU A 58 -7.80 6.71 17.50
CA GLU A 58 -8.28 8.09 17.53
C GLU A 58 -8.00 8.84 16.22
N ARG A 59 -7.20 8.26 15.30
CA ARG A 59 -6.85 8.89 14.03
C ARG A 59 -8.09 9.14 13.18
N ALA A 60 -8.27 10.39 12.74
CA ALA A 60 -9.37 10.76 11.84
C ALA A 60 -9.32 10.02 10.49
N ALA A 61 -8.15 9.50 10.11
CA ALA A 61 -7.91 8.76 8.88
C ALA A 61 -8.91 7.62 8.67
N TRP A 62 -9.25 6.86 9.72
CA TRP A 62 -10.25 5.78 9.67
C TRP A 62 -11.61 6.27 9.14
N ARG A 63 -12.06 7.44 9.61
CA ARG A 63 -13.30 8.08 9.15
C ARG A 63 -13.17 8.66 7.74
N VAL A 64 -12.08 9.40 7.50
CA VAL A 64 -11.83 10.12 6.23
C VAL A 64 -11.75 9.17 5.03
N PHE A 65 -11.13 8.01 5.19
CA PHE A 65 -11.05 6.99 4.14
C PHE A 65 -12.34 6.17 3.99
N GLY A 66 -13.46 6.66 4.54
CA GLY A 66 -14.79 6.09 4.35
C GLY A 66 -15.23 5.16 5.47
N ASN A 67 -15.03 5.57 6.73
CA ASN A 67 -15.43 4.80 7.93
C ASN A 67 -14.85 3.38 7.96
N VAL A 68 -13.55 3.27 7.68
CA VAL A 68 -12.80 2.03 7.82
C VAL A 68 -12.83 1.61 9.30
N PRO A 69 -13.28 0.39 9.63
CA PRO A 69 -13.26 -0.09 11.01
C PRO A 69 -11.82 -0.16 11.54
N TYR A 70 -11.61 0.32 12.76
CA TYR A 70 -10.31 0.21 13.43
C TYR A 70 -9.88 -1.26 13.54
N ARG A 71 -8.59 -1.50 13.31
CA ARG A 71 -7.94 -2.79 13.52
C ARG A 71 -6.62 -2.55 14.26
N ASP A 72 -6.35 -3.40 15.25
CA ASP A 72 -5.07 -3.35 15.97
C ASP A 72 -4.01 -4.16 15.21
N GLU A 73 -3.43 -3.53 14.20
CA GLU A 73 -2.44 -4.13 13.31
C GLU A 73 -1.32 -3.14 12.99
N PRO A 74 -0.12 -3.63 12.60
CA PRO A 74 0.94 -2.76 12.14
C PRO A 74 0.49 -1.89 10.95
N GLU A 75 1.03 -0.68 10.87
CA GLU A 75 0.96 0.11 9.65
C GLU A 75 1.69 -0.60 8.50
N VAL A 76 1.37 -0.20 7.27
CA VAL A 76 2.11 -0.63 6.08
C VAL A 76 3.36 0.24 5.92
N GLU A 77 4.49 -0.39 5.65
CA GLU A 77 5.66 0.23 5.04
C GLU A 77 5.54 0.14 3.51
N SER A 78 5.84 1.25 2.84
CA SER A 78 5.70 1.48 1.40
C SER A 78 7.01 1.53 0.63
N GLY A 79 8.15 1.43 1.31
CA GLY A 79 9.48 1.35 0.67
C GLY A 79 9.65 0.13 -0.23
N GLN A 80 8.88 -0.93 0.01
CA GLN A 80 8.78 -2.08 -0.86
C GLN A 80 7.33 -2.58 -0.94
N ILE A 81 6.86 -2.81 -2.16
CA ILE A 81 5.47 -3.22 -2.41
C ILE A 81 5.46 -4.22 -3.57
N VAL A 82 4.75 -5.34 -3.41
CA VAL A 82 4.51 -6.30 -4.50
C VAL A 82 3.04 -6.29 -4.84
N ILE A 83 2.65 -6.01 -6.08
CA ILE A 83 1.24 -5.93 -6.50
C ILE A 83 1.04 -6.58 -7.88
N ASP A 84 0.07 -7.49 -7.95
CA ASP A 84 -0.63 -7.85 -9.18
C ASP A 84 -1.70 -6.78 -9.47
N LYS A 85 -1.51 -6.03 -10.55
CA LYS A 85 -2.41 -4.91 -10.89
C LYS A 85 -3.79 -5.37 -11.29
N ALA A 86 -3.94 -6.52 -11.95
CA ALA A 86 -5.23 -7.02 -12.39
C ALA A 86 -6.08 -7.42 -11.17
N ARG A 87 -5.46 -8.11 -10.21
CA ARG A 87 -6.13 -8.58 -8.99
C ARG A 87 -6.43 -7.46 -8.00
N CYS A 88 -5.55 -6.47 -7.92
CA CYS A 88 -5.69 -5.34 -6.98
C CYS A 88 -6.20 -4.05 -7.63
N TRP A 89 -6.74 -4.11 -8.86
CA TRP A 89 -7.02 -2.92 -9.67
C TRP A 89 -7.90 -1.89 -8.97
N ARG A 90 -8.93 -2.35 -8.25
CA ARG A 90 -9.87 -1.47 -7.53
C ARG A 90 -9.17 -0.71 -6.41
N ALA A 91 -8.35 -1.40 -5.63
CA ALA A 91 -7.63 -0.80 -4.51
C ALA A 91 -6.51 0.12 -4.99
N LEU A 92 -5.78 -0.28 -6.02
CA LEU A 92 -4.76 0.55 -6.65
C LEU A 92 -5.35 1.82 -7.28
N THR A 93 -6.50 1.70 -7.96
CA THR A 93 -7.20 2.86 -8.54
C THR A 93 -7.68 3.82 -7.46
N PHE A 94 -8.21 3.30 -6.34
CA PHE A 94 -8.64 4.13 -5.23
C PHE A 94 -7.45 4.82 -4.55
N ALA A 95 -6.34 4.12 -4.37
CA ALA A 95 -5.09 4.70 -3.87
C ALA A 95 -4.59 5.81 -4.80
N ASN A 96 -4.57 5.60 -6.11
CA ASN A 96 -4.19 6.63 -7.08
C ASN A 96 -5.13 7.86 -7.02
N TRP A 97 -6.45 7.62 -6.96
CA TRP A 97 -7.44 8.71 -6.85
C TRP A 97 -7.26 9.54 -5.56
N CYS A 98 -6.95 8.89 -4.43
CA CYS A 98 -6.60 9.56 -3.17
C CYS A 98 -5.26 10.32 -3.29
N GLY A 99 -4.26 9.73 -3.95
CA GLY A 99 -2.94 10.33 -4.17
C GLY A 99 -3.00 11.58 -5.05
N GLU A 100 -3.80 11.56 -6.12
CA GLU A 100 -4.09 12.74 -6.95
C GLU A 100 -4.73 13.88 -6.13
N ARG A 101 -5.38 13.55 -5.01
CA ARG A 101 -6.00 14.46 -4.05
C ARG A 101 -5.20 14.55 -2.75
N SER A 102 -3.89 14.35 -2.82
CA SER A 102 -2.98 14.38 -1.66
C SER A 102 -3.10 15.66 -0.84
N ALA A 103 -3.40 16.80 -1.47
CA ALA A 103 -3.66 18.07 -0.78
C ALA A 103 -4.73 17.97 0.33
N PHE A 104 -5.70 17.06 0.18
CA PHE A 104 -6.69 16.74 1.20
C PHE A 104 -6.28 15.51 2.01
N PHE A 105 -6.00 14.38 1.36
CA PHE A 105 -5.80 13.11 2.07
C PHE A 105 -4.56 13.12 2.97
N PHE A 106 -3.45 13.73 2.55
CA PHE A 106 -2.20 13.75 3.34
C PHE A 106 -2.27 14.70 4.54
N GLN A 107 -3.36 15.45 4.72
CA GLN A 107 -3.62 16.15 5.98
C GLN A 107 -4.03 15.17 7.10
N HIS A 108 -4.44 13.95 6.74
CA HIS A 108 -4.98 12.96 7.67
C HIS A 108 -4.09 11.73 7.82
N VAL A 109 -3.11 11.55 6.94
CA VAL A 109 -2.21 10.40 6.93
C VAL A 109 -0.76 10.82 6.76
N TYR A 110 0.16 9.96 7.19
CA TYR A 110 1.59 10.14 6.95
C TYR A 110 1.99 9.60 5.58
N GLY A 111 1.61 10.33 4.53
CA GLY A 111 2.02 10.04 3.15
C GLY A 111 1.36 8.79 2.55
N ASP A 112 2.06 8.17 1.59
CA ASP A 112 1.52 7.09 0.78
C ASP A 112 1.40 5.75 1.53
N LYS A 113 2.23 5.51 2.55
CA LYS A 113 2.23 4.26 3.33
C LYS A 113 0.88 3.96 4.00
N GLU A 114 0.35 4.96 4.71
CA GLU A 114 -0.96 4.89 5.37
C GLU A 114 -2.11 4.98 4.35
N LEU A 115 -1.88 5.66 3.21
CA LEU A 115 -2.84 5.70 2.11
C LEU A 115 -3.05 4.30 1.51
N PHE A 116 -1.99 3.55 1.20
CA PHE A 116 -2.11 2.16 0.72
C PHE A 116 -2.87 1.30 1.72
N HIS A 117 -2.48 1.38 2.99
CA HIS A 117 -3.09 0.63 4.08
C HIS A 117 -4.60 0.87 4.16
N LEU A 118 -5.01 2.13 4.24
CA LEU A 118 -6.42 2.51 4.40
C LEU A 118 -7.24 2.27 3.13
N CYS A 119 -6.67 2.47 1.93
CA CYS A 119 -7.35 2.18 0.67
C CYS A 119 -7.63 0.68 0.50
N TRP A 120 -6.66 -0.19 0.82
CA TRP A 120 -6.89 -1.65 0.80
C TRP A 120 -7.94 -2.05 1.82
N ARG A 121 -7.84 -1.53 3.06
CA ARG A 121 -8.81 -1.82 4.12
C ARG A 121 -10.22 -1.33 3.80
N LYS A 122 -10.36 -0.14 3.21
CA LYS A 122 -11.65 0.40 2.80
C LYS A 122 -12.38 -0.51 1.81
N LEU A 123 -11.65 -1.10 0.89
CA LEU A 123 -12.23 -1.94 -0.16
C LEU A 123 -12.29 -3.42 0.19
N GLY A 124 -11.82 -3.80 1.39
CA GLY A 124 -11.69 -5.20 1.77
C GLY A 124 -10.75 -5.98 0.85
N GLN A 125 -9.81 -5.29 0.19
CA GLN A 125 -8.82 -5.93 -0.66
C GLN A 125 -7.84 -6.67 0.23
N GLU A 126 -7.70 -7.98 0.01
CA GLU A 126 -6.74 -8.79 0.72
C GLU A 126 -5.32 -8.39 0.34
N TYR A 127 -4.42 -8.47 1.32
CA TYR A 127 -2.99 -8.32 1.15
C TYR A 127 -2.28 -9.18 2.17
N ALA A 128 -1.11 -9.67 1.80
CA ALA A 128 -0.20 -10.30 2.72
C ALA A 128 0.62 -9.25 3.47
N MET A 129 0.84 -9.51 4.76
CA MET A 129 1.78 -8.75 5.57
C MET A 129 2.57 -9.77 6.41
N PRO A 130 3.79 -10.14 5.98
CA PRO A 130 4.63 -11.05 6.73
C PRO A 130 4.87 -10.51 8.14
N THR A 131 4.87 -11.39 9.14
CA THR A 131 5.28 -11.00 10.50
C THR A 131 6.76 -10.63 10.51
N ARG A 132 7.12 -9.67 11.36
CA ARG A 132 8.53 -9.35 11.66
C ARG A 132 9.23 -10.51 12.35
#